data_AF-A0A182EPT9-F1
#
_entry.id   AF-A0A182EPT9-F1
#
_cell.length_a   1.000
_cell.length_b   1.000
_cell.length_c   1.000
_cell.angle_alpha   90.00
_cell.angle_beta   90.00
_cell.angle_gamma   90.00
#
_symmetry.space_group_name_H-M   'P 1'
#
loop_
_entity.id
_entity.type
_entity.pdbx_description
1 polymer ?
#
loop_
_entity_poly.entity_id
_entity_poly.type
_entity_poly.pdbx_seq_one_letter_code
_entity_poly.pdbx_strand_id
1 'polypeptide(L)'
;MSWANTGMQALIPIINRLQDAFAQLGTSLNFDLPQIAVVGGQSAGKSSVLENFVGKDFLPRGSGIVTRRPLILQLVHDQHVEYGEFLHKRGQKFTDFDMIRKEIEDETDRITGQNKGISPIPINLRVFSPNGA
;
A
#
# COMPACT_ATOMS: atom_id res chain seq x y z
N MET A 1 17.22 10.27 25.06
CA MET A 1 18.03 9.72 23.94
C MET A 1 17.32 8.50 23.42
N SER A 2 16.59 8.63 22.31
CA SER A 2 15.97 7.49 21.66
C SER A 2 17.06 6.66 20.99
N TRP A 3 17.12 5.38 21.35
CA TRP A 3 17.95 4.41 20.65
C TRP A 3 17.26 4.15 19.32
N ALA A 4 17.63 4.92 18.28
CA ALA A 4 17.22 4.61 16.92
C ALA A 4 17.80 3.23 16.59
N ASN A 5 16.92 2.29 16.26
CA ASN A 5 17.28 0.89 16.07
C ASN A 5 17.96 0.75 14.69
N THR A 6 19.24 1.11 14.60
CA THR A 6 20.01 1.25 13.35
C THR A 6 19.97 -0.01 12.49
N GLY A 7 19.94 -1.18 13.13
CA GLY A 7 19.79 -2.47 12.44
C GLY A 7 18.44 -2.59 11.71
N MET A 8 17.35 -2.14 12.33
CA MET A 8 16.02 -2.15 11.70
C MET A 8 15.94 -1.16 10.54
N GLN A 9 16.53 0.04 10.69
CA GLN A 9 16.60 1.03 9.60
C GLN A 9 17.36 0.50 8.38
N ALA A 10 18.42 -0.29 8.57
CA ALA A 10 19.14 -0.93 7.48
C ALA A 10 18.38 -2.12 6.86
N LEU A 11 17.54 -2.81 7.65
CA LEU A 11 16.84 -4.03 7.23
C LEU A 11 15.56 -3.73 6.43
N ILE A 12 14.82 -2.66 6.77
CA ILE A 12 13.56 -2.28 6.11
C ILE A 12 13.73 -2.19 4.57
N PRO A 13 14.73 -1.48 4.01
CA PRO A 13 14.89 -1.39 2.56
C PRO A 13 15.19 -2.73 1.89
N ILE A 14 15.94 -3.61 2.56
CA ILE A 14 16.30 -4.93 2.04
C ILE A 14 15.05 -5.81 1.95
N ILE A 15 14.25 -5.84 3.02
CA ILE A 15 13.02 -6.64 3.02
C ILE A 15 12.00 -6.08 2.02
N ASN A 16 11.86 -4.77 1.90
CA ASN A 16 10.97 -4.15 0.91
C ASN A 16 11.34 -4.59 -0.53
N ARG A 17 12.65 -4.66 -0.86
CA ARG A 17 13.12 -5.16 -2.16
C ARG A 17 12.81 -6.63 -2.38
N LEU A 18 12.89 -7.44 -1.32
CA LEU A 18 12.64 -8.87 -1.39
C LEU A 18 11.13 -9.16 -1.51
N GLN A 19 10.28 -8.45 -0.77
CA GLN A 19 8.82 -8.50 -0.93
C GLN A 19 8.40 -8.14 -2.37
N ASP A 20 8.96 -7.08 -2.93
CA ASP A 20 8.68 -6.67 -4.32
C ASP A 20 9.01 -7.77 -5.34
N ALA A 21 10.17 -8.41 -5.21
CA ALA A 21 10.60 -9.44 -6.14
C ALA A 21 9.65 -10.64 -6.13
N PHE A 22 9.19 -11.03 -4.94
CA PHE A 22 8.28 -12.16 -4.77
C PHE A 22 6.86 -11.85 -5.21
N ALA A 23 6.38 -10.62 -4.98
CA ALA A 23 5.10 -10.15 -5.51
C ALA A 23 5.05 -10.21 -7.05
N GLN A 24 6.16 -9.92 -7.74
CA GLN A 24 6.24 -10.02 -9.21
C GLN A 24 6.21 -11.46 -9.72
N LEU A 25 6.78 -12.39 -8.96
CA LEU A 25 6.81 -13.81 -9.30
C LEU A 25 5.50 -14.54 -8.96
N GLY A 26 4.53 -13.85 -8.33
CA GLY A 26 3.28 -14.46 -7.86
C GLY A 26 3.48 -15.44 -6.70
N THR A 27 4.65 -15.44 -6.09
CA THR A 27 5.02 -16.30 -4.96
C THR A 27 4.99 -15.49 -3.67
N SER A 28 4.35 -16.00 -2.62
CA SER A 28 4.38 -15.37 -1.30
C SER A 28 5.68 -15.71 -0.57
N LEU A 29 6.47 -14.70 -0.20
CA LEU A 29 7.51 -14.86 0.82
C LEU A 29 6.95 -14.46 2.18
N ASN A 30 6.99 -15.39 3.14
CA ASN A 30 6.68 -15.11 4.52
C ASN A 30 7.93 -14.58 5.22
N PHE A 31 8.08 -13.26 5.25
CA PHE A 31 8.95 -12.62 6.22
C PHE A 31 8.15 -12.35 7.49
N ASP A 32 8.63 -12.83 8.64
CA ASP A 32 8.12 -12.47 9.96
C ASP A 32 8.57 -11.05 10.35
N LEU A 33 8.26 -10.07 9.50
CA LEU A 33 8.32 -8.67 9.88
C LEU A 33 7.06 -8.29 10.66
N PRO A 34 7.16 -7.39 11.65
CA PRO A 34 5.98 -6.77 12.23
C PRO A 34 5.16 -6.09 11.13
N GLN A 35 3.97 -6.60 10.87
CA GLN A 35 3.03 -6.05 9.90
C GLN A 35 1.74 -5.70 10.63
N ILE A 36 1.12 -4.59 10.23
CA ILE A 36 -0.20 -4.21 10.70
C ILE A 36 -1.21 -4.66 9.64
N ALA A 37 -2.08 -5.59 10.02
CA ALA A 37 -3.20 -6.00 9.19
C ALA A 37 -4.47 -5.26 9.65
N VAL A 38 -5.11 -4.53 8.73
CA VAL A 38 -6.39 -3.87 9.01
C VAL A 38 -7.54 -4.78 8.57
N VAL A 39 -8.26 -5.35 9.53
CA VAL A 39 -9.37 -6.29 9.29
C VAL A 39 -10.67 -5.78 9.92
N GLY A 40 -11.81 -6.05 9.30
CA GLY A 40 -13.11 -5.65 9.81
C GLY A 40 -14.23 -5.65 8.77
N GLY A 41 -15.48 -5.61 9.23
CA GLY A 41 -16.68 -5.58 8.38
C GLY A 41 -16.70 -4.42 7.39
N GLN A 42 -17.54 -4.52 6.36
CA GLN A 42 -17.76 -3.42 5.42
C GLN A 42 -18.17 -2.15 6.20
N SER A 43 -17.61 -0.99 5.82
CA SER A 43 -17.88 0.30 6.48
C SER A 43 -17.35 0.46 7.92
N ALA A 44 -16.55 -0.47 8.45
CA ALA A 44 -15.92 -0.35 9.77
C ALA A 44 -14.80 0.72 9.88
N GLY A 45 -14.66 1.62 8.91
CA GLY A 45 -13.64 2.68 8.92
C GLY A 45 -12.21 2.23 8.55
N LYS A 46 -12.04 1.03 7.97
CA LYS A 46 -10.71 0.51 7.57
C LYS A 46 -9.91 1.48 6.69
N SER A 47 -10.57 2.04 5.67
CA SER A 47 -9.94 3.01 4.78
C SER A 47 -9.53 4.27 5.53
N SER A 48 -10.42 4.80 6.38
CA SER A 48 -10.15 5.98 7.18
C SER A 48 -8.96 5.81 8.13
N VAL A 49 -8.77 4.62 8.71
CA VAL A 49 -7.59 4.34 9.55
C VAL A 49 -6.30 4.43 8.72
N LEU A 50 -6.26 3.82 7.54
CA LEU A 50 -5.10 3.87 6.64
C LEU A 50 -4.83 5.29 6.11
N GLU A 51 -5.90 6.01 5.76
CA GLU A 51 -5.84 7.40 5.29
C GLU A 51 -5.34 8.35 6.38
N ASN A 52 -5.67 8.10 7.66
CA ASN A 52 -5.16 8.86 8.78
C ASN A 52 -3.65 8.68 9.00
N PHE A 53 -3.10 7.48 8.75
CA PHE A 53 -1.64 7.28 8.82
C PHE A 53 -0.90 8.05 7.73
N VAL A 54 -1.51 8.21 6.56
CA VAL A 54 -0.94 8.94 5.41
C VAL A 54 -1.23 10.45 5.50
N GLY A 55 -2.34 10.85 6.11
CA GLY A 55 -2.85 12.22 6.13
C GLY A 55 -3.55 12.65 4.84
N LYS A 56 -3.94 11.71 3.96
CA LYS A 56 -4.58 11.98 2.66
C LYS A 56 -5.66 10.94 2.37
N ASP A 57 -6.67 11.36 1.62
CA ASP A 57 -7.66 10.45 1.03
C ASP A 57 -7.13 9.86 -0.27
N PHE A 58 -6.96 8.54 -0.35
CA PHE A 58 -6.40 7.88 -1.54
C PHE A 58 -6.95 6.48 -1.77
N LEU A 59 -7.78 5.98 -0.85
CA LEU A 59 -8.39 4.68 -1.02
C LEU A 59 -9.69 4.83 -1.80
N PRO A 60 -10.06 3.81 -2.62
CA PRO A 60 -11.33 3.81 -3.33
C PRO A 60 -12.51 4.01 -2.37
N ARG A 61 -13.56 4.67 -2.86
CA ARG A 61 -14.83 4.85 -2.13
C ARG A 61 -15.98 4.44 -3.03
N GLY A 62 -16.97 3.72 -2.50
CA GLY A 62 -18.10 3.26 -3.31
C GLY A 62 -19.07 2.37 -2.55
N SER A 63 -20.15 1.97 -3.22
CA SER A 63 -21.12 1.02 -2.69
C SER A 63 -20.69 -0.44 -2.97
N GLY A 64 -20.89 -1.33 -1.99
CA GLY A 64 -20.47 -2.73 -2.07
C GLY A 64 -19.03 -2.97 -1.62
N ILE A 65 -18.41 -4.05 -2.12
CA ILE A 65 -17.02 -4.41 -1.76
C ILE A 65 -16.03 -3.47 -2.44
N VAL A 66 -15.50 -2.54 -1.66
CA VAL A 66 -14.58 -1.50 -2.14
C VAL A 66 -13.15 -2.06 -2.36
N THR A 67 -12.69 -2.92 -1.45
CA THR A 67 -11.36 -3.55 -1.53
C THR A 67 -11.51 -4.98 -2.05
N ARG A 68 -11.24 -5.20 -3.33
CA ARG A 68 -11.37 -6.52 -4.00
C ARG A 68 -10.04 -7.26 -4.18
N ARG A 69 -8.93 -6.59 -3.89
CA ARG A 69 -7.57 -7.14 -3.87
C ARG A 69 -6.88 -6.69 -2.58
N PRO A 70 -6.02 -7.50 -1.96
CA PRO A 70 -5.20 -7.05 -0.85
C PRO A 70 -4.37 -5.82 -1.25
N LEU A 71 -4.34 -4.79 -0.41
CA LEU A 71 -3.46 -3.63 -0.60
C LEU A 71 -2.30 -3.74 0.41
N ILE A 72 -1.09 -3.87 -0.11
CA ILE A 72 0.13 -3.79 0.69
C ILE A 72 0.60 -2.34 0.63
N LEU A 73 0.40 -1.62 1.73
CA LEU A 73 0.80 -0.23 1.89
C LEU A 73 2.13 -0.17 2.65
N GLN A 74 3.17 0.34 1.99
CA GLN A 74 4.47 0.61 2.59
C GLN A 74 4.61 2.11 2.82
N LEU A 75 4.61 2.54 4.07
CA LEU A 75 4.86 3.94 4.44
C LEU A 75 6.36 4.15 4.59
N VAL A 76 6.88 5.16 3.89
CA VAL A 76 8.29 5.56 3.94
C VAL A 76 8.34 7.01 4.39
N HIS A 77 8.97 7.26 5.54
CA HIS A 77 9.16 8.63 6.01
C HIS A 77 10.19 9.35 5.14
N ASP A 78 9.80 10.48 4.56
CA ASP A 78 10.69 11.37 3.81
C ASP A 78 10.31 12.83 4.10
N GLN A 79 11.27 13.63 4.57
CA GLN A 79 11.02 15.00 5.04
C GLN A 79 10.77 16.00 3.91
N HIS A 80 11.04 15.64 2.66
CA HIS A 80 11.09 16.62 1.56
C HIS A 80 10.13 16.31 0.41
N VAL A 81 9.52 15.12 0.39
CA VAL A 81 8.68 14.67 -0.73
C VAL A 81 7.43 13.98 -0.23
N GLU A 82 6.34 14.18 -0.97
CA GLU A 82 5.05 13.53 -0.74
C GLU A 82 4.58 12.92 -2.07
N TYR A 83 4.69 11.61 -2.23
CA TYR A 83 4.25 10.90 -3.44
C TYR A 83 4.00 9.41 -3.20
N GLY A 84 3.16 8.82 -4.05
CA GLY A 84 2.97 7.38 -4.17
C GLY A 84 3.73 6.78 -5.34
N GLU A 85 4.18 5.54 -5.21
CA GLU A 85 4.72 4.73 -6.30
C GLU A 85 4.16 3.31 -6.21
N PHE A 86 3.61 2.83 -7.33
CA PHE A 86 3.11 1.47 -7.42
C PHE A 86 4.18 0.52 -7.95
N LEU A 87 4.22 -0.70 -7.41
CA LEU A 87 5.16 -1.73 -7.88
C LEU A 87 4.95 -2.10 -9.35
N HIS A 88 3.72 -2.07 -9.86
CA HIS A 88 3.42 -2.34 -11.27
C HIS A 88 3.67 -1.14 -12.19
N LYS A 89 3.98 0.05 -11.64
CA LYS A 89 4.34 1.28 -12.36
C LYS A 89 5.64 1.89 -11.82
N ARG A 90 6.68 1.07 -11.70
CA ARG A 90 8.01 1.47 -11.20
C ARG A 90 8.53 2.71 -11.94
N GLY A 91 9.05 3.66 -11.17
CA GLY A 91 9.58 4.94 -11.65
C GLY A 91 8.53 6.03 -11.88
N GLN A 92 7.22 5.69 -11.88
CA GLN A 92 6.16 6.69 -11.97
C GLN A 92 5.78 7.20 -10.58
N LYS A 93 6.01 8.48 -10.34
CA LYS A 93 5.63 9.16 -9.10
C LYS A 93 4.24 9.77 -9.22
N PHE A 94 3.38 9.46 -8.26
CA PHE A 94 2.03 10.00 -8.14
C PHE A 94 2.02 11.04 -7.02
N THR A 95 2.02 12.32 -7.36
CA THR A 95 1.91 13.42 -6.38
C THR A 95 0.46 13.79 -6.09
N ASP A 96 -0.46 13.40 -6.99
CA ASP A 96 -1.90 13.54 -6.82
C ASP A 96 -2.48 12.23 -6.25
N PHE A 97 -3.05 12.28 -5.05
CA PHE A 97 -3.61 11.12 -4.36
C PHE A 97 -4.97 10.68 -4.93
N ASP A 98 -5.65 11.54 -5.69
CA ASP A 98 -6.82 11.12 -6.47
C ASP A 98 -6.40 10.22 -7.64
N MET A 99 -5.21 10.45 -8.22
CA MET A 99 -4.63 9.57 -9.22
C MET A 99 -4.19 8.22 -8.65
N ILE A 100 -3.72 8.20 -7.39
CA ILE A 100 -3.45 6.94 -6.66
C ILE A 100 -4.75 6.17 -6.47
N ARG A 101 -5.83 6.84 -6.04
CA ARG A 101 -7.15 6.22 -5.88
C ARG A 101 -7.62 5.58 -7.18
N LYS A 102 -7.59 6.37 -8.26
CA LYS A 102 -7.97 5.92 -9.61
C LYS A 102 -7.13 4.73 -10.06
N GLU A 103 -5.82 4.76 -9.81
CA GLU A 103 -4.93 3.65 -10.18
C GLU A 103 -5.27 2.36 -9.43
N ILE A 104 -5.61 2.44 -8.14
CA ILE A 104 -6.04 1.26 -7.36
C ILE A 104 -7.32 0.66 -7.97
N GLU A 105 -8.27 1.50 -8.37
CA GLU A 105 -9.52 1.07 -9.02
C GLU A 105 -9.23 0.42 -10.38
N ASP A 106 -8.51 1.12 -11.25
CA ASP A 106 -8.16 0.67 -12.61
C ASP A 106 -7.37 -0.65 -12.57
N GLU A 107 -6.38 -0.77 -11.69
CA GLU A 107 -5.57 -1.99 -11.52
C GLU A 107 -6.37 -3.14 -10.89
N THR A 108 -7.34 -2.84 -10.05
CA THR A 108 -8.28 -3.86 -9.52
C THR A 108 -9.18 -4.39 -10.63
N ASP A 109 -9.77 -3.49 -11.43
CA ASP A 109 -10.64 -3.85 -12.55
C ASP A 109 -9.91 -4.63 -13.64
N ARG A 110 -8.64 -4.28 -13.90
CA ARG A 110 -7.80 -4.99 -14.87
C ARG A 110 -7.66 -6.49 -14.56
N ILE A 111 -7.60 -6.85 -13.28
CA ILE A 111 -7.40 -8.25 -12.83
C ILE A 111 -8.72 -8.96 -12.53
N THR A 112 -9.70 -8.26 -11.94
CA THR A 112 -10.93 -8.89 -11.44
C THR A 112 -12.14 -8.70 -12.37
N GLY A 113 -12.01 -7.85 -13.39
CA GLY A 113 -13.12 -7.38 -14.20
C GLY A 113 -14.11 -6.52 -13.40
N GLN A 114 -15.21 -6.13 -14.05
CA GLN A 114 -16.24 -5.28 -13.44
C GLN A 114 -17.32 -6.08 -12.69
N ASN A 115 -17.28 -7.42 -12.73
CA ASN A 115 -18.29 -8.31 -12.15
C ASN A 115 -18.13 -8.54 -10.63
N LYS A 116 -17.55 -7.57 -9.90
CA LYS A 116 -17.31 -7.66 -8.45
C LYS A 116 -16.48 -8.89 -8.03
N GLY A 117 -15.63 -9.41 -8.93
CA GLY A 117 -14.69 -10.47 -8.59
C GLY A 117 -13.65 -10.01 -7.57
N ILE A 118 -13.10 -10.95 -6.80
CA ILE A 118 -11.96 -10.71 -5.90
C ILE A 118 -10.73 -11.46 -6.40
N SER A 119 -9.53 -10.96 -6.11
CA SER A 119 -8.28 -11.64 -6.44
C SER A 119 -7.32 -11.62 -5.26
N PRO A 120 -6.61 -12.74 -4.98
CA PRO A 120 -5.62 -12.80 -3.92
C PRO A 120 -4.33 -12.06 -4.27
N ILE A 121 -4.14 -11.64 -5.53
CA ILE A 121 -2.93 -10.96 -5.99
C ILE A 121 -2.92 -9.53 -5.43
N PRO A 122 -1.93 -9.15 -4.60
CA PRO A 122 -1.91 -7.85 -3.96
C PRO A 122 -1.62 -6.71 -4.94
N ILE A 123 -2.02 -5.49 -4.57
CA ILE A 123 -1.50 -4.23 -5.12
C ILE A 123 -0.47 -3.72 -4.12
N ASN A 124 0.74 -3.42 -4.57
CA ASN A 124 1.82 -2.91 -3.73
C ASN A 124 2.00 -1.43 -4.01
N LEU A 125 1.77 -0.60 -2.97
CA LEU A 125 1.87 0.85 -3.02
C LEU A 125 2.87 1.32 -1.95
N ARG A 126 3.88 2.08 -2.38
CA ARG A 126 4.74 2.85 -1.48
C ARG A 126 4.24 4.28 -1.41
N VAL A 127 4.13 4.82 -0.21
CA VAL A 127 3.85 6.23 0.00
C VAL A 127 5.03 6.84 0.75
N PHE A 128 5.68 7.80 0.11
CA PHE A 128 6.69 8.64 0.71
C PHE A 128 5.98 9.87 1.26
N SER A 129 6.14 10.16 2.55
CA SER A 129 5.44 11.28 3.19
C SER A 129 6.26 11.84 4.37
N PRO A 130 6.22 13.16 4.61
CA PRO A 130 6.74 13.75 5.84
C PRO A 130 5.83 13.43 7.03
N ASN A 131 4.56 13.15 6.76
CA ASN A 131 3.54 12.77 7.74
C ASN A 131 3.46 11.24 7.76
N GLY A 132 4.27 10.61 8.62
CA GLY A 132 4.23 9.18 8.86
C GLY A 132 4.92 8.85 10.18
N ALA A 133 4.18 8.24 11.10
CA ALA A 133 4.63 7.76 12.40
C ALA A 133 4.19 6.30 12.58
#